data_AF-A0A2P6S3Y2-F1
#
_entry.id   AF-A0A2P6S3Y2-F1
#
_cell.length_a   1.000
_cell.length_b   1.000
_cell.length_c   1.000
_cell.angle_alpha   90.00
_cell.angle_beta   90.00
_cell.angle_gamma   90.00
#
_symmetry.space_group_name_H-M   'P 1'
#
loop_
_entity.id
_entity.type
_entity.pdbx_description
1 polymer ?
#
loop_
_entity_poly.entity_id
_entity_poly.type
_entity_poly.pdbx_seq_one_letter_code
_entity_poly.pdbx_strand_id
1 'polypeptide(L)'
;MKTEDLVWLTIGDKTTQKIIFQVILSNNKTVKLADWVVCNSTFDLEPGAFTLAPQILPIGPLLASNHLDDSAGNFWPPKSTCLEWLDQQPLCSVVYVAFGSFTIFDQTQFQELALALELSIGHSYGL
;
A
#
# COMPACT_ATOMS: atom_id res chain seq x y z
N MET A 1 3.03 12.37 -15.59
CA MET A 1 3.62 11.09 -15.15
C MET A 1 5.02 10.99 -15.74
N LYS A 2 6.07 10.81 -14.93
CA LYS A 2 7.41 10.57 -15.47
C LYS A 2 7.56 9.09 -15.79
N THR A 3 8.39 8.77 -16.78
CA THR A 3 8.57 7.37 -17.21
C THR A 3 9.32 6.53 -16.18
N GLU A 4 10.17 7.16 -15.36
CA GLU A 4 10.92 6.50 -14.28
C GLU A 4 10.02 5.96 -13.15
N ASP A 5 8.80 6.50 -13.02
CA ASP A 5 7.84 6.11 -11.97
C ASP A 5 7.00 4.87 -12.36
N LEU A 6 7.21 4.32 -13.57
CA LEU A 6 6.44 3.18 -14.04
C LEU A 6 6.76 1.92 -13.23
N VAL A 7 5.73 1.20 -12.78
CA VAL A 7 5.87 0.07 -11.83
C VAL A 7 6.86 -1.01 -12.28
N TRP A 8 7.00 -1.23 -13.58
CA TRP A 8 7.95 -2.21 -14.13
C TRP A 8 9.40 -1.71 -14.17
N LEU A 9 9.68 -0.48 -13.76
CA LEU A 9 11.02 0.09 -13.63
C LEU A 9 11.44 0.30 -12.17
N THR A 10 10.50 0.26 -11.23
CA THR A 10 10.75 0.51 -9.80
C THR A 10 10.95 -0.75 -8.98
N ILE A 11 10.72 -1.94 -9.56
CA ILE A 11 10.78 -3.23 -8.84
C ILE A 11 11.84 -4.15 -9.45
N GLY A 12 12.75 -4.64 -8.60
CA GLY A 12 13.72 -5.68 -8.93
C GLY A 12 14.81 -5.26 -9.90
N ASP A 13 15.56 -6.24 -10.39
CA ASP A 13 16.65 -6.04 -11.37
C ASP A 13 16.12 -5.90 -12.81
N LYS A 14 17.01 -5.62 -13.77
CA LYS A 14 16.63 -5.47 -15.19
C LYS A 14 15.93 -6.70 -15.77
N THR A 15 16.18 -7.90 -15.24
CA THR A 15 15.53 -9.13 -15.68
C THR A 15 14.08 -9.13 -15.19
N THR A 16 13.88 -8.84 -13.91
CA THR A 16 12.57 -8.73 -13.24
C THR A 16 11.72 -7.64 -13.90
N GLN A 17 12.30 -6.48 -14.16
CA GLN A 17 11.65 -5.36 -14.86
C GLN A 17 11.12 -5.77 -16.24
N LYS A 18 11.93 -6.49 -17.03
CA LYS A 18 11.50 -7.02 -18.34
C LYS A 18 10.34 -8.00 -18.20
N ILE A 19 10.39 -8.89 -17.21
CA ILE A 19 9.32 -9.87 -16.94
C ILE A 19 8.03 -9.13 -16.59
N ILE A 20 8.06 -8.19 -15.63
CA ILE A 20 6.88 -7.42 -15.21
C ILE A 20 6.29 -6.66 -16.41
N PHE A 21 7.12 -6.02 -17.22
CA PHE A 21 6.65 -5.30 -18.41
C PHE A 21 5.92 -6.23 -19.39
N GLN A 22 6.48 -7.42 -19.67
CA GLN A 22 5.83 -8.39 -20.57
C GLN A 22 4.52 -8.93 -19.98
N VAL A 23 4.48 -9.18 -18.67
CA VAL A 23 3.24 -9.58 -17.98
C VAL A 23 2.17 -8.52 -18.11
N ILE A 24 2.50 -7.24 -17.88
CA ILE A 24 1.55 -6.12 -18.01
C ILE A 24 1.04 -6.01 -19.45
N LEU A 25 1.93 -6.09 -20.44
CA LEU A 25 1.54 -6.06 -21.86
C LEU A 25 0.59 -7.20 -22.23
N SER A 26 0.86 -8.41 -21.72
CA SER A 26 0.00 -9.57 -21.93
C SER A 26 -1.36 -9.38 -21.27
N ASN A 27 -1.38 -8.97 -20.00
CA ASN A 27 -2.60 -8.73 -19.24
C ASN A 27 -3.49 -7.66 -19.89
N ASN A 28 -2.91 -6.58 -20.42
CA ASN A 28 -3.66 -5.52 -21.12
C ASN A 28 -4.36 -6.02 -22.40
N LYS A 29 -3.88 -7.10 -23.01
CA LYS A 29 -4.57 -7.76 -24.13
C LYS A 29 -5.66 -8.68 -23.61
N THR A 30 -5.35 -9.51 -22.62
CA THR A 30 -6.26 -10.52 -22.07
C THR A 30 -7.44 -9.91 -21.33
N VAL A 31 -7.26 -8.78 -20.65
CA VAL A 31 -8.34 -8.10 -19.91
C VAL A 31 -9.52 -7.70 -20.81
N LYS A 32 -9.28 -7.52 -22.12
CA LYS A 32 -10.33 -7.23 -23.10
C LYS A 32 -11.27 -8.40 -23.36
N LEU A 33 -10.90 -9.60 -22.93
CA LEU A 33 -11.72 -10.82 -23.03
C LEU A 33 -12.56 -11.04 -21.77
N ALA A 34 -12.32 -10.29 -20.69
CA ALA A 34 -13.09 -10.45 -19.47
C ALA A 34 -14.46 -9.78 -19.64
N ASP A 35 -15.52 -10.47 -19.20
CA ASP A 35 -16.87 -9.89 -19.14
C ASP A 35 -16.93 -8.74 -18.13
N TRP A 36 -16.16 -8.85 -17.05
CA TRP A 36 -16.13 -7.88 -15.96
C TRP A 36 -14.70 -7.67 -15.45
N VAL A 37 -14.36 -6.41 -15.21
CA VAL A 37 -13.15 -6.02 -14.48
C VAL A 37 -13.59 -5.45 -13.15
N VAL A 38 -13.31 -6.16 -12.05
CA VAL A 38 -13.66 -5.69 -10.71
C VAL A 38 -12.50 -4.90 -10.11
N CYS A 39 -12.83 -3.82 -9.40
CA CYS A 39 -11.86 -2.96 -8.74
C CYS A 39 -12.25 -2.78 -7.26
N ASN A 40 -11.32 -3.05 -6.35
CA ASN A 40 -11.51 -2.78 -4.93
C ASN A 40 -11.31 -1.28 -4.64
N SER A 41 -12.27 -0.48 -5.10
CA SER A 41 -12.36 0.95 -4.88
C SER A 41 -13.83 1.37 -4.98
N THR A 42 -14.15 2.64 -4.73
CA THR A 42 -15.49 3.22 -4.85
C THR A 42 -15.48 4.41 -5.79
N PHE A 43 -16.61 4.67 -6.44
CA PHE A 43 -16.78 5.80 -7.35
C PHE A 43 -16.45 7.14 -6.67
N ASP A 44 -16.79 7.30 -5.40
CA ASP A 44 -16.57 8.54 -4.65
C ASP A 44 -15.07 8.87 -4.47
N LEU A 45 -14.22 7.85 -4.44
CA LEU A 45 -12.76 8.02 -4.32
C LEU A 45 -12.09 8.31 -5.67
N GLU A 46 -12.59 7.72 -6.76
CA GLU A 46 -11.94 7.79 -8.08
C GLU A 46 -12.93 8.08 -9.24
N PRO A 47 -13.73 9.17 -9.17
CA PRO A 47 -14.82 9.39 -10.12
C PRO A 47 -14.34 9.55 -11.56
N GLY A 48 -13.17 10.17 -11.75
CA GLY A 48 -12.56 10.34 -13.07
C GLY A 48 -12.14 9.01 -13.71
N ALA A 49 -11.63 8.06 -12.92
CA ALA A 49 -11.18 6.77 -13.42
C ALA A 49 -12.38 5.94 -13.91
N PHE A 50 -13.45 5.87 -13.12
CA PHE A 50 -14.66 5.12 -13.48
C PHE A 50 -15.48 5.79 -14.58
N THR A 51 -15.39 7.11 -14.72
CA THR A 51 -15.98 7.81 -15.88
C THR A 51 -15.23 7.48 -17.16
N LEU A 52 -13.89 7.40 -17.12
CA LEU A 52 -13.06 7.09 -18.28
C LEU A 52 -13.13 5.61 -18.68
N ALA A 53 -13.30 4.71 -17.72
CA ALA A 53 -13.38 3.27 -17.92
C ALA A 53 -14.65 2.68 -17.27
N PRO A 54 -15.84 2.92 -17.84
CA PRO A 54 -17.12 2.52 -17.25
C PRO A 54 -17.32 1.00 -17.17
N GLN A 55 -16.51 0.22 -17.87
CA GLN A 55 -16.50 -1.25 -17.81
C GLN A 55 -15.86 -1.80 -16.52
N ILE A 56 -15.16 -0.97 -15.76
CA ILE A 56 -14.57 -1.37 -14.47
C ILE A 56 -15.63 -1.19 -13.39
N LEU A 57 -15.95 -2.27 -12.68
CA LEU A 57 -16.91 -2.28 -11.59
C LEU A 57 -16.22 -1.97 -10.25
N PRO A 58 -16.50 -0.80 -9.62
CA PRO A 58 -16.09 -0.56 -8.25
C PRO A 58 -16.90 -1.43 -7.29
N ILE A 59 -16.23 -2.28 -6.52
CA ILE A 59 -16.87 -3.17 -5.52
C ILE A 59 -16.34 -2.93 -4.09
N GLY A 60 -15.56 -1.87 -3.90
CA GLY A 60 -14.89 -1.56 -2.65
C GLY A 60 -15.61 -0.54 -1.76
N PRO A 61 -15.05 -0.25 -0.58
CA PRO A 61 -13.84 -0.87 -0.04
C PRO A 61 -14.14 -2.27 0.52
N LEU A 62 -13.47 -3.28 -0.03
CA LEU A 62 -13.37 -4.63 0.55
C LEU A 62 -12.28 -4.57 1.62
N LEU A 63 -12.73 -4.55 2.87
CA LEU A 63 -11.84 -4.55 4.02
C LEU A 63 -11.36 -5.97 4.32
N ALA A 64 -10.12 -6.10 4.79
CA ALA A 64 -9.64 -7.36 5.35
C ALA A 64 -10.54 -7.77 6.52
N SER A 65 -10.79 -9.07 6.67
CA SER A 65 -11.67 -9.55 7.75
C SER A 65 -11.11 -9.16 9.12
N ASN A 66 -11.98 -8.72 10.03
CA ASN A 66 -11.62 -8.37 11.40
C ASN A 66 -11.30 -9.61 12.28
N HIS A 67 -11.36 -10.81 11.71
CA HIS A 67 -10.97 -12.01 12.44
C HIS A 67 -9.45 -12.10 12.46
N LEU A 68 -8.88 -11.99 13.67
CA LEU A 68 -7.45 -12.09 13.96
C LEU A 68 -6.80 -13.34 13.34
N ASP A 69 -7.56 -14.42 13.18
CA ASP A 69 -7.11 -15.70 12.62
C ASP A 69 -7.16 -15.76 11.08
N ASP A 70 -7.83 -14.80 10.42
CA ASP A 70 -8.18 -14.88 8.99
C ASP A 70 -7.92 -13.55 8.26
N SER A 71 -6.85 -12.85 8.66
CA SER A 71 -6.42 -11.64 7.97
C SER A 71 -5.70 -12.02 6.66
N ALA A 72 -6.48 -12.17 5.59
CA ALA A 72 -5.97 -12.29 4.24
C ALA A 72 -4.95 -11.16 3.96
N GLY A 73 -3.70 -11.53 3.66
CA GLY A 73 -2.62 -10.58 3.35
C GLY A 73 -1.63 -10.28 4.48
N ASN A 74 -1.82 -10.81 5.69
CA ASN A 74 -0.80 -10.75 6.74
C ASN A 74 0.16 -11.94 6.64
N PHE A 75 1.43 -11.66 6.34
CA PHE A 75 2.50 -12.69 6.32
C PHE A 75 2.98 -13.10 7.72
N TRP A 76 2.49 -12.44 8.77
CA TRP A 76 2.97 -12.59 10.14
C TRP A 76 1.80 -12.72 11.12
N PRO A 77 1.93 -13.55 12.16
CA PRO A 77 0.91 -13.65 13.20
C PRO A 77 0.76 -12.29 13.93
N PRO A 78 -0.47 -11.91 14.33
CA PRO A 78 -0.69 -10.68 15.09
C PRO A 78 0.16 -10.70 16.36
N LYS A 79 1.00 -9.67 16.55
CA LYS A 79 1.72 -9.50 17.81
C LYS A 79 0.81 -8.74 18.78
N SER A 80 0.27 -9.47 19.76
CA SER A 80 -0.61 -8.91 20.81
C SER A 80 0.00 -7.73 21.55
N THR A 81 1.33 -7.71 21.72
CA THR A 81 2.04 -6.69 22.48
C THR A 81 1.94 -5.27 21.93
N CYS A 82 1.72 -5.10 20.62
CA CYS A 82 1.56 -3.77 20.02
C CYS A 82 0.19 -3.16 20.34
N LEU A 83 -0.85 -4.00 20.34
CA LEU A 83 -2.22 -3.56 20.65
C LEU A 83 -2.34 -3.17 22.12
N GLU A 84 -1.75 -3.96 23.03
CA GLU A 84 -1.71 -3.65 24.47
C GLU A 84 -0.97 -2.32 24.77
N TRP A 85 0.06 -1.99 23.97
CA TRP A 85 0.75 -0.69 24.07
C TRP A 85 -0.11 0.46 23.53
N LEU A 86 -0.83 0.24 22.43
CA LEU A 86 -1.71 1.23 21.81
C LEU A 86 -2.87 1.62 22.74
N ASP A 87 -3.43 0.65 23.46
CA ASP A 87 -4.52 0.86 24.44
C ASP A 87 -4.13 1.81 25.58
N GLN A 88 -2.82 2.02 25.81
CA GLN A 88 -2.30 2.90 26.86
C GLN A 88 -2.04 4.33 26.38
N GLN A 89 -2.17 4.61 25.07
CA GLN A 89 -1.90 5.93 24.51
C GLN A 89 -3.16 6.82 24.49
N PRO A 90 -3.03 8.15 24.59
CA PRO A 90 -4.15 9.06 24.37
C PRO A 90 -4.81 8.87 22.99
N LEU A 91 -6.08 9.22 22.89
CA LEU A 91 -6.79 9.19 21.62
C LEU A 91 -6.10 10.08 20.58
N CYS A 92 -5.94 9.55 19.37
CA CYS A 92 -5.34 10.25 18.23
C CYS A 92 -3.90 10.75 18.46
N SER A 93 -3.13 10.16 19.39
CA SER A 93 -1.74 10.57 19.65
C SER A 93 -0.68 9.70 18.98
N VAL A 94 -1.06 8.63 18.29
CA VAL A 94 -0.14 7.66 17.68
C VAL A 94 -0.20 7.76 16.16
N VAL A 95 0.98 7.77 15.53
CA VAL A 95 1.12 7.67 14.07
C VAL A 95 1.44 6.23 13.68
N TYR A 96 0.63 5.65 12.81
CA TYR A 96 0.93 4.37 12.16
C TYR A 96 1.84 4.60 10.95
N VAL A 97 2.99 3.91 10.92
CA VAL A 97 3.96 3.99 9.83
C VAL A 97 4.12 2.62 9.21
N ALA A 98 3.72 2.47 7.94
CA ALA A 98 3.93 1.27 7.15
C ALA A 98 4.07 1.60 5.67
N PHE A 99 4.98 0.89 5.01
CA PHE A 99 5.29 1.08 3.59
C PHE A 99 4.94 -0.15 2.74
N GLY A 100 4.22 -1.12 3.29
CA GLY A 100 3.92 -2.38 2.62
C GLY A 100 5.12 -3.33 2.54
N SER A 101 4.88 -4.55 2.04
CA SER A 101 5.85 -5.66 2.05
C SER A 101 6.97 -5.55 1.02
N PHE A 102 6.84 -4.66 0.03
CA PHE A 102 7.79 -4.51 -1.08
C PHE A 102 8.70 -3.30 -0.96
N THR A 103 8.52 -2.47 0.07
CA THR A 103 9.37 -1.27 0.23
C THR A 103 10.76 -1.66 0.68
N ILE A 104 11.75 -1.14 -0.04
CA ILE A 104 13.17 -1.30 0.24
C ILE A 104 13.73 0.10 0.52
N PHE A 105 14.19 0.32 1.74
CA PHE A 105 14.96 1.50 2.08
C PHE A 105 16.45 1.20 1.95
N ASP A 106 17.20 2.15 1.41
CA ASP A 106 18.63 2.15 1.69
C ASP A 106 18.89 2.60 3.14
N GLN A 107 20.12 2.37 3.60
CA GLN A 107 20.52 2.66 4.98
C GLN A 107 20.32 4.13 5.34
N THR A 108 20.57 5.05 4.41
CA THR A 108 20.48 6.50 4.65
C THR A 108 19.02 6.88 4.80
N GLN A 109 18.15 6.44 3.89
CA GLN A 109 16.71 6.69 3.96
C GLN A 109 16.10 6.16 5.26
N PHE A 110 16.53 4.98 5.71
CA PHE A 110 16.08 4.41 6.97
C PHE A 110 16.54 5.23 8.18
N GLN A 111 17.79 5.68 8.19
CA GLN A 111 18.34 6.53 9.26
C GLN A 111 17.64 7.88 9.34
N GLU A 112 17.44 8.53 8.19
CA GLU A 112 16.71 9.79 8.11
C GLU A 112 15.27 9.65 8.60
N LEU A 113 14.57 8.56 8.22
CA LEU A 113 13.23 8.28 8.73
C LEU A 113 13.22 8.10 10.25
N ALA A 114 14.16 7.33 10.80
CA ALA A 114 14.27 7.10 12.23
C ALA A 114 14.53 8.39 13.00
N LEU A 115 15.48 9.21 12.53
CA LEU A 115 15.82 10.49 13.13
C LEU A 115 14.64 11.48 13.09
N ALA A 116 13.94 11.55 11.96
CA ALA A 116 12.76 12.40 11.82
C ALA A 116 11.65 12.01 12.81
N LEU A 117 11.40 10.70 12.99
CA LEU A 117 10.44 10.21 13.97
C LEU A 117 10.84 10.58 15.40
N GLU A 118 12.11 10.41 15.78
CA GLU A 118 12.62 10.80 17.09
C GLU A 118 12.43 12.31 17.37
N LEU A 119 12.81 13.16 16.42
CA LEU A 119 12.71 14.61 16.55
C LEU A 119 11.26 15.12 16.57
N SER A 120 10.34 14.42 15.89
CA SER A 120 8.92 14.76 15.89
C SER A 120 8.26 14.53 17.26
N ILE A 121 8.73 13.54 18.01
CA ILE A 121 8.24 13.21 19.36
C ILE A 121 8.80 14.19 20.39
N GLY A 122 10.04 14.66 20.20
CA GLY A 122 10.72 15.62 21.10
C GLY A 122 10.10 17.04 21.14
N HIS A 123 9.37 17.46 20.12
CA HIS A 123 8.68 18.76 20.12
C HIS A 123 7.40 18.79 20.96
N SER A 124 6.91 17.63 21.45
CA SER A 124 5.73 17.55 22.31
C SER A 124 6.00 17.88 23.78
N TYR A 125 7.28 18.00 24.18
CA TYR A 125 7.69 18.28 25.58
C TYR A 125 8.64 19.48 25.70
N GLY A 126 8.68 20.36 24.69
CA GLY A 126 9.54 21.53 24.63
C GLY A 126 8.78 22.85 24.51
N LEU A 127 7.93 23.14 25.51
CA LEU A 127 7.54 24.46 26.10
C LEU A 127 6.18 24.35 26.79
#